data_AF-A0A9X4BH53-F1
#
_entry.id   AF-A0A9X4BH53-F1
#
_cell.length_a   1.000
_cell.length_b   1.000
_cell.length_c   1.000
_cell.angle_alpha   90.00
_cell.angle_beta   90.00
_cell.angle_gamma   90.00
#
_symmetry.space_group_name_H-M   'P 1'
#
loop_
_entity.id
_entity.type
_entity.pdbx_description
1 polymer ?
#
loop_
_entity_poly.entity_id
_entity_poly.type
_entity_poly.pdbx_seq_one_letter_code
_entity_poly.pdbx_strand_id
1 'polypeptide(L)'
;MHALQDIFVGKWSYRSYRNDPDLAKEPNKLLFGKGTIEIVEAPPALLAGTIGGPGWQLALKGSRSYGNPMEIRFEGRGDVGGAPWIYSYVGWLVPAWPNGIDQRPAMVGSIVRVIPHPSTDEHGNPITAPAGVTASWIAVRQ
;
A
#
# COMPACT_ATOMS: atom_id res chain seq x y z
N MET A 1 -31.43 -5.33 -8.31
CA MET A 1 -30.84 -4.91 -7.02
C MET A 1 -29.35 -4.75 -7.27
N HIS A 2 -28.85 -3.52 -7.48
CA HIS A 2 -27.41 -3.31 -7.58
C HIS A 2 -26.81 -3.59 -6.22
N ALA A 3 -25.92 -4.58 -6.12
CA ALA A 3 -25.12 -4.75 -4.91
C ALA A 3 -24.38 -3.42 -4.66
N LEU A 4 -24.44 -2.90 -3.44
CA LEU A 4 -23.57 -1.82 -3.02
C LEU A 4 -22.13 -2.30 -3.25
N GLN A 5 -21.45 -1.69 -4.21
CA GLN A 5 -20.07 -2.03 -4.51
C GLN A 5 -19.23 -1.71 -3.27
N ASP A 6 -18.48 -2.70 -2.80
CA ASP A 6 -17.61 -2.52 -1.64
C ASP A 6 -16.59 -1.40 -1.92
N ILE A 7 -16.52 -0.43 -1.00
CA ILE A 7 -15.74 0.79 -1.19
C ILE A 7 -14.25 0.53 -1.37
N PHE A 8 -13.73 -0.60 -0.85
CA PHE A 8 -12.34 -1.01 -1.00
C PHE A 8 -12.08 -1.77 -2.31
N VAL A 9 -13.06 -2.51 -2.84
CA VAL A 9 -12.90 -3.32 -4.05
C VAL A 9 -12.67 -2.44 -5.27
N GLY A 10 -11.58 -2.69 -6.00
CA GLY A 10 -11.17 -1.93 -7.18
C GLY A 10 -9.66 -1.74 -7.28
N LYS A 11 -9.25 -0.90 -8.24
CA LYS A 11 -7.84 -0.55 -8.47
C LYS A 11 -7.49 0.78 -7.81
N TRP A 12 -6.29 0.84 -7.24
CA TRP A 12 -5.78 1.98 -6.50
C TRP A 12 -4.33 2.26 -6.89
N SER A 13 -4.05 3.50 -7.25
CA SER A 13 -2.70 3.99 -7.48
C SER A 13 -1.99 4.16 -6.15
N TYR A 14 -0.98 3.33 -5.88
CA TYR A 14 -0.28 3.26 -4.60
C TYR A 14 1.08 3.96 -4.64
N ARG A 15 1.39 4.71 -3.58
CA ARG A 15 2.72 5.31 -3.32
C ARG A 15 3.01 5.27 -1.83
N SER A 16 4.24 4.93 -1.47
CA SER A 16 4.75 4.99 -0.11
C SER A 16 5.95 5.92 -0.03
N TYR A 17 6.14 6.53 1.14
CA TYR A 17 7.12 7.55 1.40
C TYR A 17 7.84 7.25 2.73
N ARG A 18 9.16 7.42 2.75
CA ARG A 18 9.96 7.33 3.98
C ARG A 18 9.50 8.42 4.95
N ASN A 19 9.40 8.06 6.23
CA ASN A 19 9.02 8.98 7.30
C ASN A 19 10.23 9.83 7.72
N ASP A 20 10.66 10.70 6.82
CA ASP A 20 11.79 11.59 7.04
C ASP A 20 11.27 12.99 7.44
N PRO A 21 11.65 13.51 8.62
CA PRO A 21 11.16 14.80 9.09
C PRO A 21 11.89 16.00 8.44
N ASP A 22 12.94 15.77 7.65
CA ASP A 22 13.71 16.84 7.01
C ASP A 22 12.92 17.47 5.86
N LEU A 23 12.41 18.68 6.10
CA LEU A 23 11.63 19.46 5.14
C LEU A 23 12.45 19.95 3.93
N ALA A 24 13.78 19.92 4.01
CA ALA A 24 14.64 20.27 2.88
C ALA A 24 14.72 19.15 1.83
N LYS A 25 14.28 17.93 2.15
CA LYS A 25 14.31 16.81 1.21
C LYS A 25 13.24 16.94 0.16
N GLU A 26 13.65 16.76 -1.10
CA GLU A 26 12.72 16.71 -2.22
C GLU A 26 11.73 15.52 -2.06
N PRO A 27 10.43 15.71 -2.32
CA PRO A 27 9.43 14.64 -2.18
C PRO A 27 9.76 13.35 -2.94
N ASN A 28 10.39 13.47 -4.11
CA ASN A 28 10.79 12.31 -4.91
C ASN A 28 11.89 11.48 -4.26
N LYS A 29 12.74 12.08 -3.42
CA LYS A 29 13.77 11.37 -2.65
C LYS A 29 13.18 10.59 -1.47
N LEU A 30 11.94 10.89 -1.09
CA LEU A 30 11.21 10.16 -0.06
C LEU A 30 10.49 8.91 -0.61
N LEU A 31 10.33 8.77 -1.93
CA LEU A 31 9.59 7.65 -2.52
C LEU A 31 10.20 6.31 -2.09
N PHE A 32 9.40 5.49 -1.40
CA PHE A 32 9.78 4.17 -0.90
C PHE A 32 9.34 3.05 -1.84
N GLY A 33 8.19 3.22 -2.49
CA GLY A 33 7.63 2.26 -3.44
C GLY A 33 6.38 2.81 -4.11
N LYS A 34 6.10 2.35 -5.34
CA LYS A 34 4.91 2.71 -6.12
C LYS A 34 4.40 1.51 -6.91
N GLY A 35 3.10 1.44 -7.13
CA GLY A 35 2.47 0.36 -7.88
C GLY A 35 0.96 0.53 -7.98
N THR A 36 0.27 -0.54 -8.37
CA THR A 36 -1.18 -0.62 -8.33
C THR A 36 -1.58 -1.66 -7.29
N ILE A 37 -2.46 -1.28 -6.37
CA ILE A 37 -3.20 -2.21 -5.52
C ILE A 37 -4.49 -2.57 -6.26
N GLU A 38 -4.80 -3.85 -6.38
CA GLU A 38 -6.08 -4.35 -6.87
C GLU A 38 -6.72 -5.19 -5.78
N ILE A 39 -7.81 -4.68 -5.19
CA ILE A 39 -8.60 -5.40 -4.19
C ILE A 39 -9.78 -6.05 -4.92
N VAL A 40 -9.93 -7.35 -4.75
CA VAL A 40 -10.99 -8.14 -5.38
C VAL A 40 -12.13 -8.42 -4.40
N GLU A 41 -13.27 -8.85 -4.92
CA GLU A 41 -14.36 -9.33 -4.08
C GLU A 41 -13.91 -10.55 -3.25
N ALA A 42 -14.31 -10.54 -1.98
CA ALA A 42 -13.99 -11.54 -0.99
C ALA A 42 -15.11 -11.53 0.08
N PRO A 43 -15.24 -12.56 0.93
CA PRO A 43 -16.19 -12.54 2.04
C PRO A 43 -16.08 -11.25 2.87
N PRO A 44 -17.18 -10.83 3.53
CA PRO A 44 -17.16 -9.70 4.44
C PRO A 44 -16.01 -9.82 5.45
N ALA A 45 -15.42 -8.68 5.80
CA ALA A 45 -14.26 -8.55 6.68
C ALA A 45 -12.91 -9.12 6.17
N LEU A 46 -12.88 -9.85 5.06
CA LEU A 46 -11.62 -10.31 4.44
C LEU A 46 -11.15 -9.35 3.36
N LEU A 47 -9.84 -9.17 3.28
CA LEU A 47 -9.16 -8.47 2.18
C LEU A 47 -8.34 -9.48 1.39
N ALA A 48 -8.57 -9.53 0.08
CA ALA A 48 -7.78 -10.26 -0.88
C ALA A 48 -7.47 -9.36 -2.08
N GLY A 49 -6.35 -9.60 -2.75
CA GLY A 49 -5.94 -8.79 -3.89
C GLY A 49 -4.49 -8.96 -4.28
N THR A 50 -3.97 -7.99 -5.01
CA THR A 50 -2.56 -7.90 -5.37
C THR A 50 -2.04 -6.47 -5.20
N ILE A 51 -0.73 -6.34 -5.04
CA ILE A 51 0.00 -5.10 -5.26
C ILE A 51 1.16 -5.39 -6.20
N GLY A 52 1.34 -4.57 -7.24
CA GLY A 52 2.38 -4.85 -8.22
C GLY A 52 2.70 -3.69 -9.15
N GLY A 53 3.69 -3.93 -9.99
CA GLY A 53 4.14 -3.05 -11.05
C GLY A 53 4.94 -3.85 -12.09
N PRO A 54 5.58 -3.18 -13.07
CA PRO A 54 6.40 -3.88 -14.05
C PRO A 54 7.46 -4.74 -13.36
N GLY A 55 7.43 -6.06 -13.61
CA GLY A 55 8.42 -7.02 -13.11
C GLY A 55 8.25 -7.52 -11.67
N TRP A 56 7.21 -7.12 -10.94
CA TRP A 56 6.97 -7.60 -9.57
C TRP A 56 5.50 -7.58 -9.18
N GLN A 57 5.08 -8.54 -8.35
CA GLN A 57 3.74 -8.59 -7.79
C GLN A 57 3.75 -9.34 -6.46
N LEU A 58 2.95 -8.87 -5.50
CA LEU A 58 2.70 -9.52 -4.22
C LEU A 58 1.20 -9.83 -4.10
N ALA A 59 0.88 -11.02 -3.61
CA ALA A 59 -0.47 -11.39 -3.22
C ALA A 59 -0.83 -10.74 -1.88
N LEU A 60 -2.00 -10.12 -1.80
CA LEU A 60 -2.52 -9.48 -0.60
C LEU A 60 -3.48 -10.41 0.13
N LYS A 61 -3.29 -10.53 1.44
CA LYS A 61 -4.22 -11.23 2.34
C LYS A 61 -4.34 -10.48 3.65
N GLY A 62 -5.56 -10.28 4.12
CA GLY A 62 -5.80 -9.60 5.38
C GLY A 62 -7.27 -9.42 5.70
N SER A 63 -7.56 -8.32 6.36
CA SER A 63 -8.88 -7.95 6.85
C SER A 63 -9.23 -6.51 6.48
N ARG A 64 -10.53 -6.25 6.47
CA ARG A 64 -11.12 -4.92 6.35
C ARG A 64 -12.23 -4.78 7.39
N SER A 65 -12.36 -3.62 7.99
CA SER A 65 -13.46 -3.31 8.91
C SER A 65 -14.17 -2.03 8.48
N TYR A 66 -15.48 -2.05 8.60
CA TYR A 66 -16.33 -0.90 8.29
C TYR A 66 -16.67 -0.18 9.59
N GLY A 67 -16.78 1.15 9.53
CA GLY A 67 -16.98 2.00 10.70
C GLY A 67 -16.30 3.34 10.51
N ASN A 68 -16.03 4.03 11.62
CA ASN A 68 -15.28 5.27 11.63
C ASN A 68 -14.09 5.16 12.59
N PRO A 69 -12.85 4.96 12.09
CA PRO A 69 -12.47 4.89 10.67
C PRO A 69 -12.78 3.52 10.03
N MET A 70 -12.94 3.48 8.70
CA MET A 70 -12.90 2.21 7.95
C MET A 70 -11.43 1.80 7.79
N GLU A 71 -11.05 0.63 8.28
CA GLU A 71 -9.66 0.17 8.36
C GLU A 71 -9.41 -1.02 7.44
N ILE A 72 -8.20 -1.10 6.90
CA ILE A 72 -7.66 -2.31 6.28
C ILE A 72 -6.33 -2.68 6.94
N ARG A 73 -6.15 -3.98 7.17
CA ARG A 73 -4.90 -4.54 7.70
C ARG A 73 -4.56 -5.81 6.96
N PHE A 74 -3.43 -5.83 6.27
CA PHE A 74 -3.10 -6.91 5.35
C PHE A 74 -1.59 -7.08 5.17
N GLU A 75 -1.20 -8.21 4.59
CA GLU A 75 0.17 -8.47 4.18
C GLU A 75 0.25 -8.71 2.69
N GLY A 76 1.31 -8.18 2.07
CA GLY A 76 1.73 -8.51 0.72
C GLY A 76 2.86 -9.52 0.76
N ARG A 77 2.70 -10.65 0.04
CA ARG A 77 3.73 -11.70 -0.08
C ARG A 77 3.98 -12.09 -1.53
N GLY A 78 5.23 -12.33 -1.89
CA GLY A 78 5.59 -12.87 -3.21
C GLY A 78 7.09 -13.06 -3.37
N ASP A 79 7.49 -13.76 -4.42
CA ASP A 79 8.88 -13.90 -4.83
C ASP A 79 9.18 -12.91 -5.96
N VAL A 80 10.19 -12.06 -5.76
CA VAL A 80 10.61 -11.02 -6.71
C VAL A 80 12.09 -11.21 -6.99
N GLY A 81 12.43 -11.55 -8.24
CA GLY A 81 13.83 -11.80 -8.63
C GLY A 81 14.48 -12.96 -7.87
N GLY A 82 13.70 -13.97 -7.47
CA GLY A 82 14.19 -15.12 -6.70
C GLY A 82 14.36 -14.87 -5.20
N ALA A 83 13.91 -13.72 -4.69
CA ALA A 83 13.93 -13.40 -3.27
C ALA A 83 12.51 -13.18 -2.71
N PRO A 84 12.21 -13.70 -1.52
CA PRO A 84 10.91 -13.50 -0.89
C PRO A 84 10.76 -12.06 -0.41
N TRP A 85 9.60 -11.48 -0.68
CA TRP A 85 9.19 -10.15 -0.22
C TRP A 85 7.97 -10.31 0.68
N ILE A 86 8.05 -9.75 1.90
CA ILE A 86 6.93 -9.72 2.84
C ILE A 86 6.82 -8.32 3.45
N TYR A 87 5.64 -7.72 3.32
CA TYR A 87 5.31 -6.42 3.86
C TYR A 87 3.98 -6.48 4.61
N SER A 88 3.88 -5.86 5.78
CA SER A 88 2.61 -5.68 6.49
C SER A 88 2.14 -4.24 6.37
N TYR A 89 0.83 -4.07 6.21
CA TYR A 89 0.17 -2.80 5.98
C TYR A 89 -0.95 -2.61 7.01
N VAL A 90 -1.11 -1.36 7.43
CA VAL A 90 -2.33 -0.84 8.04
C VAL A 90 -2.73 0.42 7.28
N GLY A 91 -4.02 0.64 7.07
CA GLY A 91 -4.50 1.88 6.48
C GLY A 91 -5.97 2.12 6.72
N TRP A 92 -6.40 3.33 6.40
CA TRP A 92 -7.75 3.81 6.63
C TRP A 92 -8.28 4.54 5.41
N LEU A 93 -9.57 4.37 5.12
CA LEU A 93 -10.25 5.15 4.09
C LEU A 93 -10.43 6.59 4.59
N VAL A 94 -10.00 7.57 3.78
CA VAL A 94 -10.23 8.98 4.07
C VAL A 94 -11.73 9.29 3.95
N PRO A 95 -12.40 9.78 5.01
CA PRO A 95 -13.80 10.15 4.95
C PRO A 95 -14.08 11.24 3.91
N ALA A 96 -15.30 11.27 3.38
CA ALA A 96 -15.74 12.38 2.55
C ALA A 96 -15.75 13.68 3.36
N TRP A 97 -15.19 14.75 2.80
CA TRP A 97 -15.26 16.09 3.36
C TRP A 97 -16.59 16.76 2.98
N PRO A 98 -17.31 17.39 3.92
CA PRO A 98 -18.57 18.09 3.61
C PRO A 98 -18.44 19.16 2.53
N ASN A 99 -17.26 19.76 2.43
CA ASN A 99 -16.89 20.79 1.44
C ASN A 99 -15.90 20.28 0.38
N GLY A 100 -15.76 18.95 0.23
CA GLY A 100 -14.92 18.35 -0.79
C GLY A 100 -15.50 18.56 -2.18
N ILE A 101 -14.69 19.07 -3.11
CA ILE A 101 -15.04 19.17 -4.53
C ILE A 101 -14.38 17.99 -5.25
N ASP A 102 -15.18 17.18 -5.95
CA ASP A 102 -14.72 16.02 -6.72
C ASP A 102 -13.74 15.12 -5.95
N GLN A 103 -14.01 14.90 -4.65
CA GLN A 103 -13.12 14.12 -3.80
C GLN A 103 -13.00 12.69 -4.32
N ARG A 104 -11.81 12.37 -4.82
CA ARG A 104 -11.46 11.01 -5.20
C ARG A 104 -11.19 10.17 -3.94
N PRO A 105 -11.77 8.96 -3.81
CA PRO A 105 -11.49 8.10 -2.67
C PRO A 105 -10.00 7.81 -2.54
N ALA A 106 -9.51 7.89 -1.31
CA ALA A 106 -8.12 7.63 -0.97
C ALA A 106 -8.03 6.82 0.32
N MET A 107 -7.05 5.94 0.39
CA MET A 107 -6.62 5.27 1.61
C MET A 107 -5.26 5.82 2.02
N VAL A 108 -5.04 5.98 3.32
CA VAL A 108 -3.75 6.42 3.88
C VAL A 108 -3.34 5.48 4.99
N GLY A 109 -2.05 5.27 5.20
CA GLY A 109 -1.62 4.30 6.20
C GLY A 109 -0.12 4.19 6.41
N SER A 110 0.28 3.10 7.06
CA SER A 110 1.66 2.72 7.32
C SER A 110 1.97 1.33 6.77
N ILE A 111 3.21 1.13 6.34
CA ILE A 111 3.78 -0.12 5.84
C ILE A 111 5.05 -0.42 6.63
N VAL A 112 5.31 -1.70 6.90
CA VAL A 112 6.59 -2.19 7.40
C VAL A 112 7.12 -3.32 6.52
N ARG A 113 8.42 -3.29 6.23
CA ARG A 113 9.13 -4.43 5.63
C ARG A 113 9.33 -5.51 6.70
N VAL A 114 8.74 -6.69 6.51
CA VAL A 114 8.75 -7.76 7.53
C VAL A 114 10.07 -8.53 7.52
N ILE A 115 10.63 -8.79 6.34
CA ILE A 115 11.89 -9.53 6.16
C ILE A 115 12.88 -8.72 5.33
N PRO A 116 14.20 -8.87 5.54
CA PRO A 116 15.17 -8.26 4.65
C PRO A 116 15.11 -8.91 3.27
N HIS A 117 15.47 -8.16 2.22
CA HIS A 117 15.59 -8.71 0.87
C HIS A 117 16.65 -7.96 0.05
N PRO A 118 17.17 -8.56 -1.04
CA PRO A 118 18.07 -7.88 -1.97
C PRO A 118 17.44 -6.62 -2.56
N SER A 119 18.25 -5.59 -2.75
CA SER A 119 17.86 -4.30 -3.34
C SER A 119 19.10 -3.59 -3.90
N THR A 120 18.95 -2.33 -4.31
CA THR A 120 20.03 -1.47 -4.75
C THR A 120 20.00 -0.15 -4.00
N ASP A 121 21.16 0.43 -3.72
CA ASP A 121 21.26 1.80 -3.21
C ASP A 121 20.97 2.83 -4.33
N GLU A 122 21.10 4.11 -4.00
CA GLU A 122 20.91 5.21 -4.95
C GLU A 122 21.95 5.27 -6.07
N HIS A 123 23.07 4.57 -5.92
CA HIS A 123 24.13 4.43 -6.92
C HIS A 123 24.01 3.13 -7.74
N GLY A 124 22.98 2.32 -7.46
CA GLY A 124 22.76 1.04 -8.12
C GLY A 124 23.60 -0.11 -7.57
N ASN A 125 24.32 0.07 -6.47
CA ASN A 125 25.09 -1.01 -5.85
C ASN A 125 24.15 -1.98 -5.14
N PRO A 126 24.39 -3.30 -5.22
CA PRO A 126 23.62 -4.29 -4.48
C PRO A 126 23.71 -4.05 -2.98
N ILE A 127 22.55 -3.98 -2.32
CA ILE A 127 22.43 -3.90 -0.87
C ILE A 127 21.40 -4.91 -0.37
N THR A 128 21.40 -5.17 0.94
CA THR A 128 20.26 -5.81 1.60
C THR A 128 19.38 -4.73 2.22
N ALA A 129 18.14 -4.62 1.76
CA ALA A 129 17.18 -3.71 2.36
C ALA A 129 16.71 -4.30 3.71
N PRO A 130 16.91 -3.61 4.85
CA PRO A 130 16.72 -4.21 6.17
C PRO A 130 15.23 -4.37 6.54
N ALA A 131 14.90 -5.42 7.29
CA ALA A 131 13.58 -5.55 7.92
C ALA A 131 13.31 -4.43 8.94
N GLY A 132 12.05 -4.25 9.29
CA GLY A 132 11.60 -3.28 10.28
C GLY A 132 11.52 -1.83 9.78
N VAL A 133 11.98 -1.55 8.55
CA VAL A 133 11.82 -0.22 7.94
C VAL A 133 10.34 0.07 7.74
N THR A 134 9.89 1.18 8.32
CA THR A 134 8.52 1.68 8.17
C THR A 134 8.44 2.86 7.19
N ALA A 135 7.31 2.99 6.51
CA ALA A 135 6.99 4.12 5.64
C ALA A 135 5.50 4.47 5.79
N SER A 136 5.13 5.71 5.46
CA SER A 136 3.73 6.10 5.25
C SER A 136 3.31 5.79 3.81
N TRP A 137 2.03 5.58 3.55
CA TRP A 137 1.54 5.36 2.20
C TRP A 137 0.18 6.00 1.93
N ILE A 138 -0.07 6.23 0.64
CA ILE A 138 -1.34 6.68 0.08
C ILE A 138 -1.72 5.77 -1.09
N ALA A 139 -3.01 5.45 -1.22
CA ALA A 139 -3.56 4.75 -2.37
C ALA A 139 -4.82 5.47 -2.85
N VAL A 140 -4.82 5.93 -4.09
CA VAL A 140 -5.90 6.75 -4.66
C VAL A 140 -6.66 5.92 -5.70
N ARG A 141 -8.00 5.91 -5.64
CA ARG A 141 -8.85 5.15 -6.55
C ARG A 141 -8.53 5.49 -8.02
N GLN A 142 -8.42 4.48 -8.88
CA GLN A 142 -8.29 4.63 -10.34
C GLN A 142 -9.65 4.80 -11.01
#